data_AF-A0A9W9B4M9-F1
#
_entry.id   AF-A0A9W9B4M9-F1
#
_cell.length_a   1.000
_cell.length_b   1.000
_cell.length_c   1.000
_cell.angle_alpha   90.00
_cell.angle_beta   90.00
_cell.angle_gamma   90.00
#
_symmetry.space_group_name_H-M   'P 1'
#
loop_
_entity.id
_entity.type
_entity.pdbx_description
1 polymer ?
#
loop_
_entity_poly.entity_id
_entity_poly.type
_entity_poly.pdbx_seq_one_letter_code
_entity_poly.pdbx_strand_id
1 'polypeptide(L)'
;MEYLRSIVGGAEIQVVRGDYDELPGLPSSLTVTHSNNSLRIGLIHGHQSLPLGSLDALSAIARQMDVDFLVSGATHAVQAVEYDGRFFLNPGTATGAWTGAWNSSKPGFAVSSNEGVKAAGPHGDPIPSFALLDIQGTVVVTYVYQFIDGDVKVEKVEWRKPDGYGVDERVGAKTPITPGVGSVMPQSIPSPTPMSPQNAGW
;
A
#
# COMPACT_ATOMS: atom_id res chain seq x y z
N MET A 1 -1.99 21.05 -3.62
CA MET A 1 -0.67 20.42 -3.37
C MET A 1 0.10 21.04 -2.20
N GLU A 2 -0.23 22.23 -1.70
CA GLU A 2 0.52 22.91 -0.62
C GLU A 2 0.59 22.09 0.68
N TYR A 3 -0.51 21.45 1.07
CA TYR A 3 -0.55 20.57 2.25
C TYR A 3 0.47 19.42 2.16
N LEU A 4 0.58 18.74 1.02
CA LEU A 4 1.56 17.66 0.87
C LEU A 4 3.01 18.21 0.91
N ARG A 5 3.24 19.41 0.36
CA ARG A 5 4.55 20.07 0.39
C ARG A 5 4.99 20.43 1.81
N SER A 6 4.07 20.82 2.68
CA SER A 6 4.41 21.14 4.07
C SER A 6 4.80 19.89 4.88
N ILE A 7 4.26 18.72 4.53
CA ILE A 7 4.61 17.44 5.18
C ILE A 7 5.98 16.95 4.74
N VAL A 8 6.27 16.98 3.43
CA VAL A 8 7.48 16.32 2.89
C VAL A 8 8.75 17.18 2.98
N GLY A 9 8.66 18.40 3.52
CA GLY A 9 9.83 19.22 3.88
C GLY A 9 10.78 19.54 2.72
N GLY A 10 10.27 19.61 1.48
CA GLY A 10 11.06 19.85 0.28
C GLY A 10 11.46 18.60 -0.51
N ALA A 11 11.09 17.40 -0.05
CA ALA A 11 11.22 16.19 -0.86
C ALA A 11 10.25 16.18 -2.05
N GLU A 12 10.50 15.26 -2.99
CA GLU A 12 9.72 15.15 -4.21
C GLU A 12 8.30 14.60 -3.95
N ILE A 13 7.31 15.15 -4.66
CA ILE A 13 5.92 14.69 -4.61
C ILE A 13 5.58 14.08 -5.96
N GLN A 14 5.31 12.78 -5.96
CA GLN A 14 4.84 12.02 -7.12
C GLN A 14 3.32 11.90 -7.05
N VAL A 15 2.62 12.30 -8.12
CA VAL A 15 1.15 12.28 -8.18
C VAL A 15 0.70 11.73 -9.52
N VAL A 16 -0.27 10.82 -9.48
CA VAL A 16 -0.97 10.30 -10.65
C VAL A 16 -2.41 10.78 -10.66
N ARG A 17 -3.00 10.87 -11.85
CA ARG A 17 -4.35 11.39 -12.07
C ARG A 17 -5.42 10.40 -11.58
N GLY A 18 -6.23 10.85 -10.64
CA GLY A 18 -7.52 10.27 -10.27
C GLY A 18 -8.62 10.60 -11.27
N ASP A 19 -9.71 9.83 -11.20
CA ASP A 19 -10.92 10.03 -12.02
C ASP A 19 -11.67 11.33 -11.68
N TYR A 20 -11.54 11.80 -10.44
CA TYR A 20 -12.09 13.08 -9.97
C TYR A 20 -11.07 14.24 -9.94
N ASP A 21 -9.83 14.03 -10.38
CA ASP A 21 -8.84 15.11 -10.39
C ASP A 21 -9.10 16.12 -11.52
N GLU A 22 -9.20 17.39 -11.15
CA GLU A 22 -9.36 18.52 -12.08
C GLU A 22 -8.03 19.15 -12.50
N LEU A 23 -6.94 18.82 -11.81
CA LEU A 23 -5.62 19.37 -12.12
C LEU A 23 -5.16 18.88 -13.51
N PRO A 24 -4.94 19.80 -14.47
CA PRO A 24 -4.51 19.42 -15.80
C PRO A 24 -3.06 18.90 -15.77
N GLY A 25 -2.76 17.97 -16.67
CA GLY A 25 -1.40 17.48 -16.90
C GLY A 25 -0.87 16.45 -15.92
N LEU A 26 -1.70 15.94 -14.99
CA LEU A 26 -1.32 14.80 -14.17
C LEU A 26 -1.20 13.53 -15.02
N PRO A 27 -0.11 12.74 -14.89
CA PRO A 27 0.07 11.51 -15.63
C PRO A 27 -0.89 10.42 -15.13
N SER A 28 -1.34 9.52 -16.01
CA SER A 28 -2.21 8.40 -15.61
C SER A 28 -1.48 7.31 -14.82
N SER A 29 -0.15 7.24 -14.96
CA SER A 29 0.73 6.31 -14.27
C SER A 29 2.13 6.90 -14.14
N LEU A 30 2.87 6.47 -13.12
CA LEU A 30 4.26 6.84 -12.88
C LEU A 30 5.07 5.62 -12.44
N THR A 31 6.35 5.58 -12.78
CA THR A 31 7.28 4.58 -12.27
C THR A 31 8.42 5.28 -11.56
N VAL A 32 8.64 4.95 -10.29
CA VAL A 32 9.72 5.45 -9.45
C VAL A 32 10.71 4.32 -9.21
N THR A 33 12.00 4.60 -9.34
CA THR A 33 13.08 3.63 -9.14
C THR A 33 13.81 3.94 -7.84
N HIS A 34 13.99 2.93 -7.00
CA HIS A 34 14.74 3.02 -5.74
C HIS A 34 15.96 2.08 -5.76
N SER A 35 16.91 2.34 -4.86
CA SER A 35 18.04 1.44 -4.55
C SER A 35 18.86 1.05 -5.79
N ASN A 36 19.44 2.02 -6.51
CA ASN A 36 20.22 1.79 -7.75
C ASN A 36 19.47 0.98 -8.82
N ASN A 37 18.20 1.31 -9.07
CA ASN A 37 17.36 0.66 -10.07
C ASN A 37 17.00 -0.81 -9.76
N SER A 38 17.20 -1.27 -8.52
CA SER A 38 16.88 -2.64 -8.10
C SER A 38 15.42 -2.81 -7.67
N LEU A 39 14.70 -1.75 -7.35
CA LEU A 39 13.28 -1.78 -7.00
C LEU A 39 12.50 -0.76 -7.84
N ARG A 40 11.51 -1.23 -8.61
CA ARG A 40 10.63 -0.41 -9.43
C ARG A 40 9.24 -0.37 -8.82
N ILE A 41 8.80 0.84 -8.49
CA ILE A 41 7.50 1.11 -7.88
C ILE A 41 6.61 1.80 -8.91
N GLY A 42 5.52 1.15 -9.29
CA GLY A 42 4.49 1.74 -10.13
C GLY A 42 3.45 2.45 -9.29
N LEU A 43 2.98 3.60 -9.76
CA LEU A 43 1.85 4.32 -9.18
C LEU A 43 0.76 4.43 -10.25
N ILE A 44 -0.46 4.08 -9.88
CA ILE A 44 -1.69 4.35 -10.63
C ILE A 44 -2.79 4.75 -9.65
N HIS A 45 -3.83 5.45 -10.11
CA HIS A 45 -5.00 5.67 -9.27
C HIS A 45 -5.79 4.38 -9.01
N GLY A 46 -5.84 3.45 -9.98
CA GLY A 46 -6.53 2.17 -9.85
C GLY A 46 -7.85 2.10 -10.63
N HIS A 47 -8.49 3.24 -10.95
CA HIS A 47 -9.70 3.30 -11.78
C HIS A 47 -9.50 2.73 -13.20
N GLN A 48 -8.24 2.63 -13.62
CA GLN A 48 -7.82 2.04 -14.89
C GLN A 48 -7.89 0.49 -14.88
N SER A 49 -7.95 -0.15 -13.71
CA SER A 49 -8.03 -1.60 -13.57
C SER A 49 -9.48 -2.09 -13.68
N LEU A 50 -9.73 -3.08 -14.52
CA LEU A 50 -11.06 -3.67 -14.72
C LEU A 50 -10.96 -5.21 -14.70
N PRO A 51 -11.72 -5.90 -13.84
CA PRO A 51 -12.57 -5.36 -12.77
C PRO A 51 -11.77 -4.57 -11.71
N LEU A 52 -12.39 -3.55 -11.14
CA LEU A 52 -11.72 -2.66 -10.18
C LEU A 52 -11.24 -3.43 -8.94
N GLY A 53 -9.96 -3.24 -8.58
CA GLY A 53 -9.34 -3.93 -7.44
C GLY A 53 -9.03 -5.42 -7.68
N SER A 54 -9.23 -5.94 -8.90
CA SER A 54 -8.84 -7.30 -9.25
C SER A 54 -7.32 -7.44 -9.28
N LEU A 55 -6.78 -8.36 -8.47
CA LEU A 55 -5.35 -8.67 -8.46
C LEU A 55 -4.84 -9.17 -9.82
N ASP A 56 -5.66 -9.86 -10.60
CA ASP A 56 -5.30 -10.27 -11.97
C ASP A 56 -5.13 -9.07 -12.89
N ALA A 57 -6.06 -8.12 -12.84
CA ALA A 57 -6.00 -6.90 -13.65
C ALA A 57 -4.83 -6.00 -13.22
N LEU A 58 -4.65 -5.83 -11.91
CA LEU A 58 -3.52 -5.09 -11.36
C LEU A 58 -2.18 -5.75 -11.69
N SER A 59 -2.11 -7.08 -11.65
CA SER A 59 -0.90 -7.83 -12.03
C SER A 59 -0.57 -7.70 -13.52
N ALA A 60 -1.57 -7.65 -14.40
CA ALA A 60 -1.36 -7.34 -15.80
C ALA A 60 -0.79 -5.92 -16.01
N ILE A 61 -1.33 -4.92 -15.29
CA ILE A 61 -0.82 -3.54 -15.34
C ILE A 61 0.61 -3.47 -14.80
N ALA A 62 0.90 -4.12 -13.66
CA ALA A 62 2.22 -4.15 -13.06
C ALA A 62 3.27 -4.76 -14.02
N ARG A 63 2.90 -5.81 -14.77
CA ARG A 63 3.74 -6.37 -15.82
C ARG A 63 3.97 -5.40 -16.97
N GLN A 64 2.91 -4.72 -17.43
CA GLN A 64 3.00 -3.75 -18.52
C GLN A 64 3.91 -2.56 -18.15
N MET A 65 3.83 -2.09 -16.90
CA MET A 65 4.69 -1.03 -16.37
C MET A 65 6.10 -1.53 -16.01
N ASP A 66 6.32 -2.84 -16.04
CA ASP A 66 7.56 -3.51 -15.63
C ASP A 66 8.00 -3.11 -14.21
N VAL A 67 7.07 -3.24 -13.25
CA VAL A 67 7.29 -2.89 -11.83
C VAL A 67 7.26 -4.13 -10.93
N ASP A 68 7.95 -4.01 -9.80
CA ASP A 68 8.03 -5.06 -8.78
C ASP A 68 7.00 -4.82 -7.66
N PHE A 69 6.67 -3.55 -7.43
CA PHE A 69 5.75 -3.07 -6.41
C PHE A 69 4.74 -2.13 -7.09
N LEU A 70 3.44 -2.39 -6.98
CA LEU A 70 2.40 -1.52 -7.55
C LEU A 70 1.57 -0.88 -6.43
N VAL A 71 1.55 0.45 -6.43
CA VAL A 71 0.64 1.24 -5.61
C VAL A 71 -0.60 1.61 -6.44
N SER A 72 -1.76 1.28 -5.93
CA SER A 72 -3.07 1.61 -6.50
C SER A 72 -4.01 2.20 -5.46
N GLY A 73 -5.16 2.72 -5.88
CA GLY A 73 -6.19 3.33 -5.02
C GLY A 73 -7.60 2.97 -5.52
N ALA A 74 -8.47 3.99 -5.65
CA ALA A 74 -9.84 3.94 -6.20
C ALA A 74 -10.88 3.07 -5.45
N THR A 75 -10.49 1.94 -4.85
CA THR A 75 -11.39 1.07 -4.07
C THR A 75 -11.71 1.64 -2.69
N HIS A 76 -10.87 2.56 -2.21
CA HIS A 76 -10.88 3.12 -0.84
C HIS A 76 -10.70 2.06 0.25
N ALA A 77 -10.29 0.84 -0.12
CA ALA A 77 -10.02 -0.26 0.80
C ALA A 77 -8.51 -0.51 0.87
N VAL A 78 -8.00 -0.63 2.10
CA VAL A 78 -6.61 -1.03 2.34
C VAL A 78 -6.36 -2.41 1.74
N GLN A 79 -5.21 -2.55 1.09
CA GLN A 79 -4.71 -3.83 0.59
C GLN A 79 -3.18 -3.80 0.68
N ALA A 80 -2.57 -4.85 1.21
CA ALA A 80 -1.11 -4.99 1.24
C ALA A 80 -0.79 -6.47 1.10
N VAL A 81 -0.56 -6.91 -0.14
CA VAL A 81 -0.51 -8.35 -0.46
C VAL A 81 0.56 -8.65 -1.50
N GLU A 82 1.23 -9.77 -1.30
CA GLU A 82 2.06 -10.37 -2.34
C GLU A 82 1.19 -11.20 -3.29
N TYR A 83 1.33 -10.96 -4.58
CA TYR A 83 0.65 -11.71 -5.62
C TYR A 83 1.60 -11.87 -6.80
N ASP A 84 1.75 -13.10 -7.31
CA ASP A 84 2.44 -13.34 -8.58
C ASP A 84 3.87 -12.74 -8.62
N GLY A 85 4.60 -12.93 -7.51
CA GLY A 85 5.99 -12.48 -7.30
C GLY A 85 6.17 -10.97 -7.18
N ARG A 86 5.08 -10.21 -7.04
CA ARG A 86 5.06 -8.74 -6.88
C ARG A 86 4.29 -8.36 -5.64
N PHE A 87 4.48 -7.12 -5.20
CA PHE A 87 3.71 -6.57 -4.08
C PHE A 87 2.69 -5.55 -4.56
N PHE A 88 1.47 -5.64 -4.05
CA PHE A 88 0.37 -4.74 -4.36
C PHE A 88 -0.06 -4.03 -3.10
N LEU A 89 0.04 -2.70 -3.13
CA LEU A 89 -0.38 -1.82 -2.07
C LEU A 89 -1.56 -0.96 -2.54
N ASN A 90 -2.61 -0.94 -1.73
CA ASN A 90 -3.62 0.08 -1.73
C ASN A 90 -3.64 0.70 -0.33
N PRO A 91 -3.24 1.98 -0.17
CA PRO A 91 -3.23 2.62 1.13
C PRO A 91 -4.66 2.96 1.64
N GLY A 92 -5.69 2.72 0.83
CA GLY A 92 -7.07 3.09 1.10
C GLY A 92 -7.32 4.58 0.86
N THR A 93 -8.04 5.23 1.77
CA THR A 93 -8.43 6.64 1.63
C THR A 93 -8.03 7.42 2.88
N ALA A 94 -7.17 8.43 2.75
CA ALA A 94 -6.66 9.19 3.90
C ALA A 94 -7.76 9.90 4.70
N THR A 95 -8.91 10.17 4.08
CA THR A 95 -10.03 10.91 4.67
C THR A 95 -11.23 10.04 5.04
N GLY A 96 -11.24 8.75 4.68
CA GLY A 96 -12.45 7.93 4.80
C GLY A 96 -13.53 8.31 3.78
N ALA A 97 -13.19 9.02 2.70
CA ALA A 97 -14.15 9.43 1.69
C ALA A 97 -14.90 8.23 1.12
N TRP A 98 -16.17 8.41 0.77
CA TRP A 98 -16.98 7.37 0.12
C TRP A 98 -16.58 7.18 -1.36
N THR A 99 -16.79 5.98 -1.90
CA THR A 99 -16.71 5.68 -3.34
C THR A 99 -17.78 4.67 -3.74
N GLY A 100 -18.28 4.75 -4.97
CA GLY A 100 -19.24 3.78 -5.52
C GLY A 100 -18.66 2.37 -5.69
N ALA A 101 -17.33 2.25 -5.66
CA ALA A 101 -16.62 0.98 -5.64
C ALA A 101 -16.61 0.30 -4.27
N TRP A 102 -17.00 1.02 -3.21
CA TRP A 102 -16.88 0.53 -1.85
C TRP A 102 -17.88 -0.60 -1.61
N ASN A 103 -17.36 -1.74 -1.14
CA ASN A 103 -18.17 -2.87 -0.75
C ASN A 103 -17.92 -3.19 0.73
N SER A 104 -18.84 -2.74 1.58
CA SER A 104 -18.82 -2.96 3.04
C SER A 104 -18.87 -4.44 3.45
N SER A 105 -19.32 -5.34 2.55
CA SER A 105 -19.40 -6.78 2.80
C SER A 105 -18.17 -7.56 2.32
N LYS A 106 -17.29 -6.94 1.51
CA LYS A 106 -16.00 -7.45 1.06
C LYS A 106 -15.07 -6.28 0.74
N PRO A 107 -14.51 -5.60 1.75
CA PRO A 107 -13.43 -4.66 1.50
C PRO A 107 -12.28 -5.45 0.87
N GLY A 108 -11.58 -4.83 -0.07
CA GLY A 108 -10.57 -5.43 -0.93
C GLY A 108 -9.82 -6.63 -0.34
N PHE A 109 -9.83 -7.72 -1.11
CA PHE A 109 -9.21 -9.01 -0.86
C PHE A 109 -7.86 -8.93 -0.11
N ALA A 110 -7.84 -9.53 1.09
CA ALA A 110 -6.71 -9.91 1.94
C ALA A 110 -5.77 -8.81 2.44
N VAL A 111 -6.12 -8.28 3.62
CA VAL A 111 -5.11 -7.92 4.63
C VAL A 111 -4.71 -9.21 5.34
N SER A 112 -3.49 -9.67 5.09
CA SER A 112 -2.91 -10.88 5.68
C SER A 112 -2.30 -10.55 7.06
N SER A 113 -3.13 -10.32 8.08
CA SER A 113 -2.90 -10.82 9.46
C SER A 113 -3.89 -10.24 10.49
N ASN A 114 -4.38 -11.12 11.36
CA ASN A 114 -4.91 -10.91 12.73
C ASN A 114 -5.81 -9.71 13.03
N GLU A 115 -7.08 -9.98 13.37
CA GLU A 115 -8.09 -9.29 14.23
C GLU A 115 -8.11 -7.74 14.46
N GLY A 116 -7.13 -6.96 13.99
CA GLY A 116 -6.94 -5.54 14.26
C GLY A 116 -7.45 -4.62 13.16
N VAL A 117 -7.50 -5.09 11.91
CA VAL A 117 -7.98 -4.31 10.77
C VAL A 117 -9.48 -4.54 10.58
N LYS A 118 -10.25 -3.48 10.84
CA LYS A 118 -11.67 -3.49 10.49
C LYS A 118 -11.82 -3.30 8.99
N ALA A 119 -12.68 -4.13 8.43
CA ALA A 119 -13.13 -4.11 7.04
C ALA A 119 -13.86 -2.81 6.68
N ALA A 120 -14.66 -2.27 7.59
CA ALA A 120 -15.45 -1.07 7.39
C ALA A 120 -15.61 -0.31 8.72
N GLY A 121 -15.86 0.99 8.60
CA GLY A 121 -16.20 1.85 9.73
C GLY A 121 -17.57 1.51 10.33
N PRO A 122 -17.96 2.18 11.43
CA PRO A 122 -19.19 1.88 12.18
C PRO A 122 -20.49 2.00 11.35
N HIS A 123 -20.47 2.76 10.25
CA HIS A 123 -21.61 2.92 9.34
C HIS A 123 -21.48 2.13 8.03
N GLY A 124 -20.48 1.25 7.93
CA GLY A 124 -20.17 0.55 6.69
C GLY A 124 -19.43 1.42 5.70
N ASP A 125 -18.85 2.54 6.12
CA ASP A 125 -18.05 3.47 5.30
C ASP A 125 -16.56 3.07 5.24
N PRO A 126 -15.80 3.60 4.26
CA PRO A 126 -14.35 3.49 4.25
C PRO A 126 -13.70 4.03 5.54
N ILE A 127 -12.70 3.30 6.03
CA ILE A 127 -11.91 3.73 7.19
C ILE A 127 -10.80 4.67 6.72
N PRO A 128 -10.60 5.84 7.35
CA PRO A 128 -9.45 6.70 7.05
C PRO A 128 -8.13 5.93 7.22
N SER A 129 -7.30 5.94 6.18
CA SER A 129 -6.08 5.16 6.14
C SER A 129 -5.00 5.73 5.22
N PHE A 130 -3.74 5.47 5.55
CA PHE A 130 -2.59 5.73 4.69
C PHE A 130 -1.47 4.74 4.98
N ALA A 131 -0.45 4.70 4.13
CA ALA A 131 0.71 3.85 4.34
C ALA A 131 2.03 4.63 4.37
N LEU A 132 2.97 4.18 5.19
CA LEU A 132 4.37 4.60 5.17
C LEU A 132 5.23 3.42 4.71
N LEU A 133 6.22 3.69 3.88
CA LEU A 133 7.16 2.69 3.38
C LEU A 133 8.55 2.99 3.93
N ASP A 134 9.17 1.98 4.55
CA ASP A 134 10.60 1.96 4.85
C ASP A 134 11.27 1.01 3.84
N ILE A 135 12.03 1.59 2.92
CA ILE A 135 12.64 0.89 1.79
C ILE A 135 14.14 0.80 2.01
N GLN A 136 14.66 -0.42 2.10
CA GLN A 136 16.09 -0.69 2.31
C GLN A 136 16.55 -1.75 1.31
N GLY A 137 17.26 -1.31 0.26
CA GLY A 137 17.68 -2.20 -0.82
C GLY A 137 16.47 -2.80 -1.54
N THR A 138 16.32 -4.13 -1.44
CA THR A 138 15.22 -4.92 -2.00
C THR A 138 14.12 -5.27 -0.99
N VAL A 139 14.23 -4.79 0.25
CA VAL A 139 13.25 -5.00 1.31
C VAL A 139 12.37 -3.76 1.43
N VAL A 140 11.06 -3.98 1.50
CA VAL A 140 10.06 -2.96 1.75
C VAL A 140 9.28 -3.34 2.98
N VAL A 141 9.31 -2.49 4.00
CA VAL A 141 8.43 -2.58 5.16
C VAL A 141 7.31 -1.57 4.98
N THR A 142 6.08 -2.05 4.91
CA THR A 142 4.87 -1.25 4.78
C THR A 142 4.17 -1.15 6.13
N TYR A 143 4.00 0.08 6.61
CA TYR A 143 3.19 0.40 7.78
C TYR A 143 1.87 1.00 7.31
N VAL A 144 0.76 0.30 7.55
CA VAL A 144 -0.58 0.80 7.25
C VAL A 144 -1.19 1.38 8.52
N TYR A 145 -1.56 2.66 8.47
CA TYR A 145 -2.24 3.37 9.54
C TYR A 145 -3.72 3.45 9.22
N GLN A 146 -4.56 3.13 10.20
CA GLN A 146 -6.02 3.22 10.10
C GLN A 146 -6.60 3.91 11.33
N PHE A 147 -7.59 4.78 11.13
CA PHE A 147 -8.33 5.42 12.22
C PHE A 147 -9.63 4.66 12.51
N ILE A 148 -9.65 3.89 13.59
CA ILE A 148 -10.75 2.98 13.95
C ILE A 148 -11.24 3.34 15.34
N ASP A 149 -12.53 3.65 15.46
CA ASP A 149 -13.23 3.90 16.73
C ASP A 149 -12.58 4.98 17.62
N GLY A 150 -11.95 6.00 17.01
CA GLY A 150 -11.29 7.09 17.74
C GLY A 150 -9.79 6.88 17.96
N ASP A 151 -9.27 5.70 17.62
CA ASP A 151 -7.87 5.34 17.82
C ASP A 151 -7.14 5.07 16.50
N VAL A 152 -5.84 5.35 16.48
CA VAL A 152 -4.97 4.98 15.36
C VAL A 152 -4.46 3.56 15.59
N LYS A 153 -4.77 2.67 14.66
CA LYS A 153 -4.21 1.31 14.59
C LYS A 153 -3.17 1.24 13.48
N VAL A 154 -2.13 0.45 13.71
CA VAL A 154 -1.02 0.27 12.77
C VAL A 154 -0.81 -1.21 12.51
N GLU A 155 -0.74 -1.58 11.24
CA GLU A 155 -0.29 -2.89 10.79
C GLU A 155 1.05 -2.78 10.06
N LYS A 156 1.89 -3.79 10.24
CA LYS A 156 3.20 -3.88 9.60
C LYS A 156 3.24 -5.12 8.70
N VAL A 157 3.58 -4.91 7.43
CA VAL A 157 3.84 -5.97 6.44
C VAL A 157 5.26 -5.80 5.93
N GLU A 158 6.02 -6.89 5.88
CA GLU A 158 7.36 -6.91 5.29
C GLU A 158 7.32 -7.72 3.99
N TRP A 159 7.88 -7.16 2.93
CA TRP A 159 8.06 -7.84 1.66
C TRP A 159 9.50 -7.68 1.17
N ARG A 160 10.01 -8.75 0.56
CA ARG A 160 11.34 -8.77 -0.05
C ARG A 160 11.17 -9.09 -1.52
N LYS A 161 11.71 -8.21 -2.39
CA LYS A 161 11.76 -8.49 -3.82
C LYS A 161 12.52 -9.80 -4.04
N PRO A 162 11.93 -10.80 -4.71
CA PRO A 162 12.63 -12.02 -5.07
C PRO A 162 13.87 -11.71 -5.92
N ASP A 163 14.95 -12.45 -5.73
CA ASP A 163 16.22 -12.26 -6.44
C ASP A 163 16.08 -12.61 -7.94
N GLY A 164 15.56 -11.67 -8.72
CA GLY A 164 15.32 -11.81 -10.15
C GLY A 164 14.30 -12.88 -10.52
N TYR A 165 13.43 -12.58 -11.49
CA TYR A 165 12.99 -13.64 -12.41
C TYR A 165 14.17 -13.96 -13.33
N GLY A 166 15.24 -14.53 -12.78
CA GLY A 166 16.36 -15.02 -13.58
C GLY A 166 15.86 -16.17 -14.43
N VAL A 167 15.69 -15.94 -15.73
CA VAL A 167 15.79 -17.04 -16.68
C VAL A 167 17.17 -17.63 -16.45
N ASP A 168 17.25 -18.86 -15.96
CA ASP A 168 18.50 -19.61 -16.04
C ASP A 168 18.79 -19.82 -17.53
N GLU A 169 19.67 -18.99 -18.10
CA GLU A 169 20.13 -19.13 -19.50
C GLU A 169 20.77 -20.50 -19.78
N ARG A 170 21.02 -21.34 -18.76
CA ARG A 170 21.59 -22.68 -18.91
C ARG A 170 20.55 -23.79 -18.91
N VAL A 171 19.28 -23.54 -18.58
CA VAL A 171 18.24 -24.57 -18.55
C VAL A 171 16.95 -24.05 -19.17
N GLY A 172 16.74 -24.39 -20.44
CA GLY A 172 15.52 -24.12 -21.20
C GLY A 172 14.29 -24.94 -20.76
N ALA A 173 13.97 -24.97 -19.46
CA ALA A 173 12.77 -25.62 -18.94
C ALA A 173 12.17 -24.84 -17.76
N LYS A 174 10.88 -24.49 -17.89
CA LYS A 174 10.08 -23.79 -16.88
C LYS A 174 9.71 -24.76 -15.75
N THR A 175 10.15 -24.47 -14.53
CA THR A 175 9.60 -25.08 -13.31
C THR A 175 9.28 -23.98 -12.30
N PRO A 176 8.05 -23.92 -11.75
CA PRO A 176 7.72 -22.96 -10.69
C PRO A 176 8.47 -23.34 -9.41
N ILE A 177 9.25 -22.42 -8.87
CA ILE A 177 9.79 -22.52 -7.51
C ILE A 177 8.65 -22.08 -6.58
N THR A 178 8.15 -22.99 -5.73
CA THR A 178 7.15 -22.66 -4.71
C THR A 178 7.78 -21.70 -3.69
N PRO A 179 7.28 -20.47 -3.49
CA PRO A 179 7.81 -19.60 -2.46
C PRO A 179 7.46 -20.17 -1.07
N GLY A 180 8.48 -20.31 -0.22
CA GLY A 180 8.28 -20.63 1.18
C GLY A 180 7.47 -19.52 1.85
N VAL A 181 6.39 -19.90 2.52
CA VAL A 181 5.54 -18.99 3.30
C VAL A 181 6.40 -18.29 4.34
N GLY A 182 6.64 -16.99 4.17
CA GLY A 182 7.26 -16.15 5.20
C GLY A 182 6.38 -16.13 6.43
N SER A 183 6.89 -16.59 7.58
CA SER A 183 6.12 -16.59 8.83
C SER A 183 5.99 -15.17 9.37
N VAL A 184 4.75 -14.69 9.49
CA VAL A 184 4.41 -13.43 10.16
C VAL A 184 4.51 -13.66 11.67
N MET A 185 5.43 -12.98 12.35
CA MET A 185 5.50 -12.96 13.82
C MET A 185 4.96 -11.62 14.32
N PRO A 186 3.80 -11.57 15.00
CA PRO A 186 3.31 -10.32 15.59
C PRO A 186 4.20 -9.92 16.77
N GLN A 187 4.73 -8.70 16.75
CA GLN A 187 5.37 -8.08 17.90
C GLN A 187 4.54 -6.85 18.31
N SER A 188 4.00 -6.89 19.53
CA SER A 188 3.30 -5.78 20.15
C SER A 188 4.27 -4.68 20.58
N ILE A 189 4.09 -3.47 20.05
CA ILE A 189 4.81 -2.27 20.48
C ILE A 189 4.08 -1.68 21.70
N PRO A 190 4.77 -1.38 22.80
CA PRO A 190 4.13 -0.78 23.98
C PRO A 190 3.60 0.62 23.68
N SER A 191 2.39 0.93 24.14
CA SER A 191 1.79 2.26 24.04
C SER A 191 2.63 3.30 24.82
N PRO A 192 2.70 4.56 24.35
CA PRO A 192 3.38 5.62 25.09
C PRO A 192 2.66 5.89 26.42
N THR A 193 3.42 5.88 27.51
CA THR A 193 2.94 6.19 28.86
C THR A 193 2.40 7.63 28.91
N PRO A 194 1.18 7.88 29.42
CA PRO A 194 0.69 9.25 29.57
C PRO A 194 1.58 10.02 30.56
N MET A 195 2.15 11.15 30.13
CA MET A 195 2.77 12.09 31.05
C MET A 195 1.68 12.69 31.96
N SER A 196 1.84 12.52 33.28
CA SER A 196 1.00 13.22 34.24
C SER A 196 1.22 14.74 34.13
N PRO A 197 0.18 15.57 34.25
CA PRO A 197 0.35 17.02 34.19
C PRO A 197 1.20 17.49 35.37
N GLN A 198 2.35 18.10 35.06
CA GLN A 198 3.17 18.76 36.06
C GLN A 198 2.41 19.95 36.62
N ASN A 199 2.23 19.88 37.94
CA ASN A 199 1.58 20.86 38.78
C ASN A 199 2.24 22.24 38.59
N ALA A 200 1.50 23.20 38.03
CA ALA A 200 1.90 24.60 38.02
C ALA A 200 1.76 25.15 39.44
N GLY A 201 2.89 25.27 40.14
CA GLY A 201 2.98 25.88 41.46
C GLY A 201 3.72 27.21 41.40
N TRP A 202 2.95 28.28 41.60
CA TRP A 202 3.29 29.68 41.93
C TRP A 202 4.10 30.51 40.94
#